data_AF-A0A3A5KNR8-F1
#
_entry.id   AF-A0A3A5KNR8-F1
#
_cell.length_a   1.000
_cell.length_b   1.000
_cell.length_c   1.000
_cell.angle_alpha   90.00
_cell.angle_beta   90.00
_cell.angle_gamma   90.00
#
_symmetry.space_group_name_H-M   'P 1'
#
loop_
_entity.id
_entity.type
_entity.pdbx_description
1 polymer ?
#
loop_
_entity_poly.entity_id
_entity_poly.type
_entity_poly.pdbx_seq_one_letter_code
_entity_poly.pdbx_strand_id
1 'polypeptide(L)' 'MDPANEKHLLSQALGFLTQYRDALVASYSSIGKDGKLRLMTMEECHDDLDVVAIKDIAALNGFIAKLTNL' A
#
# COMPACT_ATOMS: atom_id res chain seq x y z
N MET A 1 26.00 9.70 11.27
CA MET A 1 25.53 9.47 9.89
C MET A 1 25.33 10.84 9.26
N ASP A 2 25.74 11.06 8.02
CA ASP A 2 25.50 12.33 7.33
C ASP A 2 23.97 12.52 7.13
N PRO A 3 23.37 13.66 7.55
CA PRO A 3 21.95 13.95 7.36
C PRO A 3 21.48 13.83 5.90
N ALA A 4 22.36 14.08 4.92
CA ALA A 4 22.04 13.90 3.50
C ALA A 4 21.86 12.41 3.13
N ASN A 5 22.68 11.54 3.71
CA ASN A 5 22.61 10.10 3.51
C ASN A 5 21.36 9.50 4.17
N GLU A 6 20.97 10.00 5.34
CA GLU A 6 19.75 9.58 6.03
C GLU A 6 18.49 9.93 5.23
N LYS A 7 18.38 11.16 4.72
CA LYS A 7 17.27 11.58 3.85
C LYS A 7 17.19 10.76 2.56
N HIS A 8 18.34 10.41 1.99
CA HIS A 8 18.39 9.56 0.80
C HIS A 8 17.85 8.15 1.08
N LEU A 9 18.27 7.54 2.19
CA LEU A 9 17.80 6.21 2.60
C LEU A 9 16.30 6.21 2.89
N LEU A 10 15.79 7.24 3.58
CA LEU A 10 14.36 7.39 3.82
C LEU A 10 13.56 7.52 2.52
N SER A 11 14.07 8.28 1.55
CA SER A 11 13.44 8.43 0.23
C SER A 11 13.39 7.11 -0.53
N GLN A 12 14.48 6.32 -0.50
CA GLN A 12 14.51 5.00 -1.11
C GLN A 12 13.53 4.04 -0.44
N ALA A 13 13.51 3.99 0.90
CA ALA A 13 12.58 3.16 1.65
C ALA A 13 11.12 3.51 1.34
N LEU A 14 10.79 4.80 1.27
CA LEU A 14 9.47 5.27 0.87
C LEU A 14 9.10 4.81 -0.55
N GLY A 15 10.05 4.86 -1.47
CA GLY A 15 9.87 4.36 -2.83
C GLY A 15 9.52 2.88 -2.87
N PHE A 16 10.28 2.04 -2.16
CA PHE A 16 10.00 0.59 -2.09
C PHE A 16 8.65 0.26 -1.45
N LEU A 17 8.29 0.95 -0.36
CA LEU A 17 7.01 0.76 0.31
C LEU A 17 5.83 1.17 -0.59
N THR A 18 5.99 2.24 -1.35
CA THR A 18 4.98 2.70 -2.32
C THR A 18 4.81 1.68 -3.44
N GLN A 19 5.91 1.17 -4.00
CA GLN A 19 5.87 0.13 -5.03
C GLN A 19 5.22 -1.15 -4.54
N TYR A 20 5.53 -1.59 -3.32
CA TYR A 20 4.89 -2.75 -2.71
C TYR A 20 3.39 -2.55 -2.53
N ARG A 21 2.97 -1.38 -2.00
CA ARG A 21 1.55 -1.01 -1.87
C ARG A 21 0.86 -1.05 -3.23
N ASP A 22 1.46 -0.46 -4.26
CA ASP A 22 0.87 -0.41 -5.61
C ASP A 22 0.72 -1.81 -6.22
N ALA A 23 1.70 -2.70 -5.99
CA ALA A 23 1.61 -4.10 -6.41
C ALA A 23 0.43 -4.82 -5.72
N LEU A 24 0.27 -4.63 -4.40
CA LEU A 24 -0.87 -5.19 -3.68
C LEU A 24 -2.20 -4.62 -4.20
N VAL A 25 -2.30 -3.30 -4.40
CA VAL A 25 -3.53 -2.69 -4.96
C VAL A 25 -3.86 -3.28 -6.33
N ALA A 26 -2.87 -3.47 -7.20
CA ALA A 26 -3.09 -4.07 -8.52
C ALA A 26 -3.61 -5.52 -8.44
N SER A 27 -3.12 -6.29 -7.47
CA SER A 27 -3.52 -7.70 -7.28
C SER A 27 -4.87 -7.88 -6.56
N TYR A 28 -5.20 -6.99 -5.63
CA TYR A 28 -6.36 -7.12 -4.73
C TYR A 28 -7.41 -6.03 -4.97
N SER A 29 -7.58 -5.62 -6.23
CA SER A 29 -8.65 -4.73 -6.67
C SER A 29 -9.71 -5.48 -7.47
N SER A 30 -10.95 -5.01 -7.37
CA SER A 30 -12.12 -5.47 -8.12
C SER A 30 -12.83 -4.30 -8.80
N ILE A 31 -13.70 -4.61 -9.76
CA ILE A 31 -14.55 -3.62 -10.41
C ILE A 31 -15.83 -3.45 -9.56
N GLY A 32 -16.05 -2.23 -9.07
CA GLY A 32 -17.24 -1.84 -8.35
C GLY A 32 -18.50 -1.84 -9.23
N LYS A 33 -19.67 -1.77 -8.59
CA LYS A 33 -20.97 -1.68 -9.28
C LYS A 33 -21.11 -0.42 -10.13
N ASP A 34 -20.30 0.59 -9.84
CA ASP A 34 -20.20 1.84 -10.59
C ASP A 34 -19.18 1.76 -11.76
N GLY A 35 -18.62 0.58 -12.02
CA GLY A 35 -17.64 0.34 -13.08
C GLY A 35 -16.23 0.83 -12.76
N LYS A 36 -15.96 1.29 -11.53
CA LYS A 36 -14.65 1.81 -11.12
C LYS A 36 -13.82 0.75 -10.42
N LEU A 37 -12.50 0.83 -10.60
CA LEU A 37 -11.57 0.01 -9.83
C LEU A 37 -11.60 0.45 -8.36
N ARG A 38 -11.71 -0.52 -7.46
CA ARG A 38 -11.61 -0.34 -6.01
C ARG A 38 -10.93 -1.53 -5.39
N LEU A 39 -10.49 -1.42 -4.14
CA LEU A 39 -10.07 -2.58 -3.38
C LEU A 39 -11.21 -3.58 -3.23
N MET A 40 -10.86 -4.87 -3.20
CA MET A 40 -11.80 -5.93 -2.87
C MET A 40 -12.46 -5.67 -1.50
N THR A 41 -13.75 -5.98 -1.37
CA THR A 41 -14.38 -6.02 -0.05
C THR A 41 -14.01 -7.31 0.67
N MET A 42 -14.30 -7.38 1.97
CA MET A 42 -14.06 -8.60 2.75
C MET A 42 -14.88 -9.78 2.23
N GLU A 43 -16.07 -9.52 1.67
CA GLU A 43 -16.93 -10.53 1.05
C GLU A 43 -16.42 -11.02 -0.32
N GLU A 44 -15.51 -10.26 -0.95
CA GLU A 44 -14.87 -10.61 -2.23
C GLU A 44 -13.53 -11.35 -2.04
N CYS A 45 -13.02 -11.43 -0.81
CA CYS A 45 -11.82 -12.18 -0.49
C CYS A 45 -12.08 -13.68 -0.59
N HIS A 46 -11.18 -14.41 -1.28
CA HIS A 46 -11.28 -15.85 -1.49
C HIS A 46 -10.66 -16.64 -0.35
N ASP A 47 -9.63 -16.08 0.28
CA ASP A 47 -8.88 -16.71 1.37
C ASP A 47 -8.32 -15.68 2.38
N ASP A 48 -7.63 -16.20 3.40
CA ASP A 48 -7.03 -15.38 4.45
C ASP A 48 -5.89 -14.47 3.93
N LEU A 49 -5.23 -14.84 2.82
CA LEU A 49 -4.17 -14.02 2.23
C LEU A 49 -4.74 -12.77 1.58
N ASP A 50 -5.89 -12.88 0.90
CA ASP A 50 -6.62 -11.72 0.37
C ASP A 50 -6.95 -10.74 1.51
N VAL A 51 -7.48 -11.25 2.64
CA VAL A 51 -7.82 -10.42 3.81
C VAL A 51 -6.60 -9.72 4.40
N VAL A 52 -5.47 -10.43 4.52
CA VAL A 52 -4.22 -9.86 5.01
C VAL A 52 -3.70 -8.79 4.06
N ALA A 53 -3.72 -9.04 2.75
CA ALA A 53 -3.25 -8.08 1.76
C ALA A 53 -4.05 -6.77 1.79
N ILE A 54 -5.38 -6.84 1.93
CA ILE A 54 -6.22 -5.63 2.07
C ILE A 54 -5.86 -4.84 3.33
N LYS A 55 -5.59 -5.53 4.45
CA LYS A 55 -5.15 -4.88 5.70
C LYS A 55 -3.76 -4.24 5.55
N ASP A 56 -2.84 -4.93 4.88
CA ASP A 56 -1.50 -4.41 4.60
C ASP A 56 -1.55 -3.16 3.73
N ILE A 57 -2.41 -3.12 2.71
CA ILE A 57 -2.62 -1.90 1.91
C ILE A 57 -3.07 -0.73 2.81
N ALA A 58 -4.02 -0.95 3.72
CA ALA A 58 -4.48 0.09 4.64
C ALA A 58 -3.37 0.56 5.59
N ALA A 59 -2.58 -0.37 6.14
CA ALA A 59 -1.45 -0.07 7.00
C ALA A 59 -0.34 0.71 6.26
N LEU A 60 0.01 0.28 5.04
CA LEU A 60 0.99 0.94 4.17
C LEU A 60 0.55 2.37 3.83
N ASN A 61 -0.72 2.58 3.46
CA ASN A 61 -1.24 3.92 3.20
C ASN A 61 -1.07 4.84 4.42
N GLY A 62 -1.40 4.36 5.62
CA GLY A 62 -1.22 5.12 6.85
C GLY A 62 0.24 5.40 7.17
N PHE A 63 1.13 4.45 6.91
CA PHE A 63 2.56 4.60 7.18
C PHE A 63 3.27 5.52 6.18
N ILE A 64 3.01 5.35 4.88
CA ILE A 64 3.51 6.22 3.80
C ILE A 64 3.04 7.67 4.02
N ALA A 65 1.77 7.88 4.39
CA ALA A 65 1.25 9.20 4.72
C ALA A 65 1.98 9.84 5.91
N LYS A 66 2.32 9.06 6.94
CA LYS A 66 3.13 9.56 8.07
C LYS A 66 4.52 9.94 7.61
N LEU A 67 5.20 9.09 6.84
CA LEU A 67 6.57 9.33 6.36
C LEU A 67 6.68 10.53 5.41
N THR A 68 5.64 10.82 4.63
CA THR A 68 5.63 11.94 3.68
C THR A 68 5.32 13.28 4.35
N ASN A 69 4.72 13.27 5.54
CA ASN A 69 4.41 14.45 6.36
C ASN A 69 5.45 14.74 7.44
N LEU A 70 6.58 14.01 7.45
CA LEU A 70 7.75 14.26 8.31
C LEU A 70 8.75 15.17 7.59
#